data_AF-A0A382PU15-F1
#
_entry.id   AF-A0A382PU15-F1
#
_cell.length_a   1.000
_cell.length_b   1.000
_cell.length_c   1.000
_cell.angle_alpha   90.00
_cell.angle_beta   90.00
_cell.angle_gamma   90.00
#
_symmetry.space_group_name_H-M   'P 1'
#
loop_
_entity.id
_entity.type
_entity.pdbx_description
1 polymer ?
#
loop_
_entity_poly.entity_id
_entity_poly.type
_entity_poly.pdbx_seq_one_letter_code
_entity_poly.pdbx_strand_id
1 'polypeptide(L)'
;MALDNILGQDRPKQILEKTLRSGRIPNSYLFYGQESVGKKFTAIEVCKALNCETLSPVDSCDKCPSCLKIEKRIHPDLFILEPKKSSPTAREAVLKIDEIRELQKKLLYLP
;
A
#
# COMPACT_ATOMS: atom_id res chain seq x y z
N MET A 1 3.33 -14.24 5.08
CA MET A 1 2.94 -14.28 3.67
C MET A 1 1.86 -13.23 3.48
N ALA A 2 2.23 -12.08 2.91
CA ALA A 2 1.41 -10.88 2.76
C ALA A 2 0.02 -11.17 2.18
N LEU A 3 -0.03 -11.86 1.03
CA LEU A 3 -1.30 -12.13 0.33
C LEU A 3 -2.12 -13.23 1.00
N ASP A 4 -1.47 -14.17 1.68
CA ASP A 4 -2.16 -15.23 2.43
C ASP A 4 -2.90 -14.69 3.65
N ASN A 5 -2.42 -13.60 4.24
CA ASN A 5 -3.09 -12.94 5.38
C ASN A 5 -4.44 -12.30 5.00
N ILE A 6 -4.69 -12.06 3.71
CA ILE A 6 -5.98 -11.53 3.25
C ILE A 6 -7.00 -12.68 3.30
N LEU A 7 -8.07 -12.58 4.09
CA LEU A 7 -9.07 -13.65 4.17
C LEU A 7 -10.02 -13.58 2.97
N GLY A 8 -10.19 -14.71 2.26
CA GLY A 8 -11.03 -14.81 1.07
C GLY A 8 -10.50 -14.01 -0.13
N GLN A 9 -11.41 -13.42 -0.92
CA GLN A 9 -11.09 -12.59 -2.09
C GLN A 9 -10.27 -13.33 -3.16
N ASP A 10 -10.61 -14.60 -3.44
CA ASP A 10 -9.82 -15.50 -4.30
C ASP A 10 -9.56 -14.92 -5.70
N ARG A 11 -10.58 -14.32 -6.32
CA ARG A 11 -10.46 -13.74 -7.66
C ARG A 11 -9.52 -12.52 -7.68
N PRO A 12 -9.69 -11.49 -6.82
CA PRO A 12 -8.72 -10.40 -6.71
C PRO A 12 -7.29 -10.86 -6.41
N LYS A 13 -7.12 -11.83 -5.50
CA LYS A 13 -5.79 -12.38 -5.17
C LYS A 13 -5.12 -13.00 -6.39
N GLN A 14 -5.82 -13.86 -7.13
CA GLN A 14 -5.27 -14.48 -8.33
C GLN A 14 -4.83 -13.46 -9.39
N ILE A 15 -5.54 -12.34 -9.51
CA ILE A 15 -5.14 -11.25 -10.42
C ILE A 15 -3.84 -10.61 -9.93
N LEU A 16 -3.76 -10.25 -8.65
CA LEU A 16 -2.58 -9.64 -8.05
C LEU A 16 -1.35 -10.56 -8.13
N GLU A 17 -1.51 -11.83 -7.79
CA GLU A 17 -0.44 -12.84 -7.89
C GLU A 17 0.07 -12.99 -9.32
N LYS A 18 -0.83 -13.06 -10.31
CA LYS A 18 -0.43 -13.13 -11.73
C LYS A 18 0.36 -11.90 -12.14
N THR A 19 -0.08 -10.72 -11.72
CA THR A 19 0.63 -9.48 -12.02
C THR A 19 2.02 -9.47 -11.40
N LEU A 20 2.14 -9.80 -10.12
CA LEU A 20 3.42 -9.86 -9.41
C LEU A 20 4.37 -10.86 -10.08
N ARG A 21 3.88 -12.07 -10.42
CA ARG A 21 4.66 -13.09 -11.13
C ARG A 21 5.15 -12.63 -12.50
N SER A 22 4.31 -11.90 -13.22
CA SER A 22 4.63 -11.43 -14.56
C SER A 22 5.61 -10.25 -14.59
N GLY A 23 5.81 -9.59 -13.45
CA GLY A 23 6.58 -8.34 -13.35
C GLY A 23 5.94 -7.13 -14.07
N ARG A 24 4.75 -7.28 -14.67
CA ARG A 24 4.05 -6.23 -15.43
C ARG A 24 3.03 -5.52 -14.57
N ILE A 25 3.51 -4.68 -13.66
CA ILE A 25 2.67 -4.00 -12.69
C ILE A 25 2.01 -2.76 -13.34
N PRO A 26 0.66 -2.64 -13.34
CA PRO A 26 -0.04 -1.41 -13.70
C PRO A 26 0.40 -0.23 -12.83
N ASN A 27 0.36 0.96 -13.40
CA ASN A 27 0.72 2.20 -12.69
C ASN A 27 -0.20 2.52 -11.50
N SER A 28 -1.42 1.99 -11.49
CA SER A 28 -2.43 2.32 -10.49
C SER A 28 -3.42 1.17 -10.28
N TYR A 29 -3.93 1.08 -9.06
CA TYR A 29 -4.96 0.13 -8.66
C TYR A 29 -6.07 0.84 -7.89
N LEU A 30 -7.32 0.48 -8.21
CA LEU A 30 -8.50 0.90 -7.45
C LEU A 30 -9.09 -0.32 -6.73
N PHE A 31 -8.97 -0.35 -5.41
CA PHE A 31 -9.64 -1.36 -4.58
C PHE A 31 -11.05 -0.87 -4.23
N TYR A 32 -12.07 -1.55 -4.75
CA TYR A 32 -13.47 -1.21 -4.56
C TYR A 32 -14.25 -2.33 -3.85
N GLY A 33 -15.26 -1.97 -3.05
CA GLY A 33 -16.09 -2.89 -2.30
C GLY A 33 -16.65 -2.27 -1.02
N GLN A 34 -17.41 -3.06 -0.25
CA GLN A 34 -18.00 -2.64 1.02
C GLN A 34 -16.96 -2.16 2.03
N GLU A 35 -17.38 -1.34 3.00
CA GLU A 35 -16.50 -0.94 4.10
C GLU A 35 -16.00 -2.16 4.90
N SER A 36 -14.80 -2.03 5.46
CA SER A 36 -14.18 -3.05 6.33
C SER A 36 -13.80 -4.40 5.69
N VAL A 37 -13.94 -4.59 4.37
CA VAL A 37 -13.49 -5.82 3.68
C VAL A 37 -11.96 -5.96 3.50
N GLY A 38 -11.17 -5.09 4.13
CA GLY A 38 -9.71 -5.16 4.06
C GLY A 38 -9.07 -4.45 2.85
N LYS A 39 -9.78 -3.57 2.13
CA LYS A 39 -9.25 -2.86 0.94
C LYS A 39 -7.90 -2.18 1.17
N LYS A 40 -7.79 -1.40 2.25
CA LYS A 40 -6.55 -0.71 2.63
C LYS A 40 -5.45 -1.71 3.04
N PHE A 41 -5.84 -2.77 3.73
CA PHE A 41 -4.93 -3.83 4.14
C PHE A 41 -4.32 -4.53 2.92
N THR A 42 -5.14 -4.95 1.96
CA THR A 42 -4.70 -5.52 0.68
C THR A 42 -3.74 -4.60 -0.07
N ALA A 43 -4.01 -3.28 -0.12
CA ALA A 43 -3.11 -2.33 -0.77
C ALA A 43 -1.72 -2.29 -0.10
N ILE A 44 -1.67 -2.32 1.24
CA ILE A 44 -0.41 -2.34 1.99
C ILE A 44 0.35 -3.65 1.76
N GLU A 45 -0.34 -4.79 1.77
CA GLU A 45 0.27 -6.11 1.52
C GLU A 45 0.83 -6.22 0.10
N VAL A 46 0.15 -5.66 -0.90
CA VAL A 46 0.68 -5.56 -2.27
C VAL A 46 1.93 -4.68 -2.31
N CYS A 47 1.93 -3.52 -1.66
CA CYS A 47 3.12 -2.67 -1.54
C CYS A 47 4.28 -3.42 -0.87
N LYS A 48 4.00 -4.26 0.13
CA LYS A 48 5.00 -5.07 0.82
C LYS A 48 5.60 -6.13 -0.09
N ALA A 49 4.78 -6.86 -0.85
CA ALA A 49 5.25 -7.83 -1.83
C ALA A 49 6.12 -7.18 -2.93
N LEU A 50 5.75 -5.98 -3.38
CA LEU A 50 6.48 -5.24 -4.41
C LEU A 50 7.86 -4.75 -3.99
N ASN A 51 8.02 -4.35 -2.73
CA ASN A 51 9.28 -3.82 -2.19
C ASN A 51 10.12 -4.89 -1.46
N CYS A 52 9.67 -6.14 -1.46
CA CYS A 52 10.37 -7.22 -0.78
C CYS A 52 11.75 -7.47 -1.43
N GLU A 53 12.81 -7.39 -0.62
CA GLU A 53 14.20 -7.59 -1.06
C GLU A 53 14.51 -9.06 -1.37
N THR A 54 13.78 -9.98 -0.74
CA THR A 54 13.90 -11.40 -1.02
C THR A 54 13.03 -11.72 -2.23
N LEU A 55 13.63 -12.16 -3.34
CA LEU A 55 12.94 -12.54 -4.58
C LEU A 55 11.96 -13.69 -4.33
N SER A 56 10.74 -13.35 -3.90
CA SER A 56 9.56 -14.19 -4.05
C SER A 56 8.62 -13.41 -4.97
N PRO A 57 8.43 -13.85 -6.23
CA PRO A 57 7.70 -13.09 -7.25
C PRO A 57 6.18 -13.03 -6.98
N VAL A 58 5.72 -13.47 -5.81
CA VAL A 58 4.31 -13.67 -5.49
C VAL A 58 3.97 -13.06 -4.15
N ASP A 59 4.94 -12.96 -3.25
CA ASP A 59 4.65 -12.76 -1.84
C ASP A 59 5.79 -12.08 -1.07
N SER A 60 5.47 -11.50 0.08
CA SER A 60 6.47 -10.91 0.98
C SER A 60 7.16 -11.98 1.84
N CYS A 61 8.43 -11.74 2.15
CA CYS A 61 9.14 -12.60 3.11
C CYS A 61 8.81 -12.29 4.58
N ASP A 62 8.20 -11.12 4.85
CA ASP A 62 7.89 -10.55 6.18
C ASP A 62 9.09 -10.43 7.16
N LYS A 63 10.30 -10.66 6.68
CA LYS A 63 11.53 -10.71 7.50
C LYS A 63 12.58 -9.71 7.06
N CYS A 64 12.56 -9.27 5.80
CA CYS A 64 13.54 -8.31 5.31
C CYS A 64 13.27 -6.90 5.88
N PRO A 65 14.31 -6.03 5.93
CA PRO A 65 14.17 -4.67 6.42
C PRO A 65 13.07 -3.88 5.72
N SER A 66 12.93 -4.01 4.39
CA SER A 66 11.83 -3.37 3.66
C SER A 66 10.45 -3.81 4.16
N CYS A 67 10.18 -5.13 4.24
CA CYS A 67 8.91 -5.67 4.71
C CYS A 67 8.56 -5.16 6.13
N LEU A 68 9.54 -5.18 7.04
CA LEU A 68 9.35 -4.70 8.42
C LEU A 68 9.06 -3.21 8.50
N LYS A 69 9.70 -2.38 7.65
CA LYS A 69 9.43 -0.94 7.58
C LYS A 69 8.05 -0.64 7.00
N ILE A 70 7.60 -1.41 6.00
CA ILE A 70 6.27 -1.27 5.40
C ILE A 70 5.18 -1.63 6.39
N GLU A 71 5.37 -2.72 7.14
CA GLU A 71 4.46 -3.13 8.22
C GLU A 71 4.27 -2.00 9.25
N LYS A 72 5.38 -1.36 9.63
CA LYS A 72 5.39 -0.21 10.54
C LYS A 72 4.98 1.12 9.88
N ARG A 73 4.70 1.13 8.57
CA ARG A 73 4.34 2.33 7.78
C ARG A 73 5.39 3.44 7.80
N ILE A 74 6.66 3.07 7.87
CA ILE A 74 7.81 4.00 7.91
C ILE A 74 8.80 3.79 6.76
N HIS A 75 8.40 3.03 5.73
CA HIS A 75 9.26 2.78 4.58
C HIS A 75 9.44 4.08 3.77
N PRO A 76 10.68 4.43 3.36
CA PRO A 76 10.95 5.69 2.65
C PRO A 76 10.14 5.83 1.35
N ASP A 77 9.94 4.72 0.64
CA ASP A 77 9.20 4.68 -0.63
C ASP A 77 7.69 4.42 -0.46
N LEU A 78 7.19 4.41 0.78
CA LEU A 78 5.76 4.24 1.06
C LEU A 78 5.15 5.55 1.52
N PHE A 79 4.26 6.12 0.71
CA PHE A 79 3.50 7.30 1.04
C PHE A 79 2.04 6.94 1.29
N ILE A 80 1.53 7.24 2.49
CA ILE A 80 0.14 7.03 2.87
C ILE A 80 -0.52 8.38 3.05
N LEU A 81 -1.51 8.67 2.21
CA LEU A 81 -2.35 9.86 2.30
C LEU A 81 -3.72 9.46 2.82
N GLU A 82 -4.13 10.07 3.93
CA GLU A 82 -5.43 9.82 4.55
C GLU A 82 -6.05 11.12 5.05
N PRO A 83 -7.38 11.26 5.02
CA PRO A 83 -8.04 12.40 5.62
C PRO A 83 -7.68 12.51 7.11
N LYS A 84 -7.24 13.70 7.53
CA LYS A 84 -6.92 13.99 8.93
C LYS A 84 -7.90 15.01 9.48
N LYS A 85 -8.18 14.90 10.77
CA LYS A 85 -8.92 15.94 11.49
C LYS A 85 -8.00 17.15 11.67
N SER A 86 -8.50 18.33 11.33
CA SER A 86 -7.75 19.59 11.43
C SER A 86 -7.53 20.04 12.87
N SER A 87 -8.42 19.64 13.79
CA SER A 87 -8.32 19.86 15.22
C SER A 87 -8.89 18.66 15.97
N PRO A 88 -8.60 18.49 17.28
CA PRO A 88 -9.22 17.44 18.10
C PRO A 88 -10.75 17.53 18.14
N THR A 89 -11.30 18.71 17.86
CA THR A 89 -12.74 19.02 17.86
C THR A 89 -13.40 18.96 16.48
N ALA A 90 -12.62 18.75 15.40
CA ALA A 90 -13.16 18.71 14.06
C ALA A 90 -14.06 17.48 13.85
N ARG A 91 -15.25 17.71 13.29
CA ARG A 91 -16.23 16.65 12.99
C ARG A 91 -15.81 15.80 11.80
N GLU A 92 -15.23 16.43 10.79
CA GLU A 92 -14.86 15.78 9.52
C GLU A 92 -13.35 15.70 9.38
N ALA A 93 -12.90 14.58 8.80
CA ALA A 93 -11.53 14.40 8.37
C ALA A 93 -11.44 14.79 6.89
N VAL A 94 -10.50 15.67 6.54
CA VAL A 94 -10.36 16.21 5.19
C VAL A 94 -8.91 16.03 4.74
N LEU A 95 -8.71 15.63 3.49
CA LEU A 95 -7.42 15.68 2.83
C LEU A 95 -7.16 17.11 2.35
N LYS A 96 -6.18 17.79 2.97
CA LYS A 96 -5.83 19.16 2.58
C LYS A 96 -4.97 19.14 1.31
N ILE A 97 -5.16 20.13 0.44
CA ILE A 97 -4.37 20.27 -0.79
C ILE A 97 -2.86 20.36 -0.51
N ASP A 98 -2.47 20.93 0.63
CA ASP A 98 -1.07 21.07 1.00
C ASP A 98 -0.39 19.71 1.21
N GLU A 99 -1.11 18.68 1.69
CA GLU A 99 -0.53 17.33 1.83
C GLU A 99 -0.18 16.72 0.46
N ILE A 100 -1.01 16.98 -0.56
CA ILE A 100 -0.75 16.55 -1.94
C ILE A 100 0.46 17.29 -2.52
N ARG A 101 0.53 18.61 -2.32
CA ARG A 101 1.64 19.44 -2.80
C ARG A 101 2.97 19.05 -2.16
N GLU A 102 2.97 18.77 -0.86
CA GLU A 102 4.16 18.29 -0.15
C GLU A 102 4.60 16.90 -0.65
N LEU A 103 3.66 16.00 -0.96
CA LEU A 103 4.01 14.73 -1.58
C LEU A 103 4.64 14.94 -2.97
N GLN A 104 4.06 15.79 -3.81
CA GLN A 104 4.60 16.10 -5.14
C GLN A 104 6.03 16.65 -5.05
N LYS A 105 6.30 17.56 -4.10
CA LYS A 105 7.66 18.05 -3.85
C LYS A 105 8.61 16.92 -3.47
N LYS A 106 8.23 16.04 -2.54
CA LYS A 106 9.07 14.89 -2.13
C LYS A 106 9.40 13.98 -3.32
N LEU A 107 8.43 13.73 -4.19
CA LEU A 107 8.61 12.90 -5.38
C LEU A 107 9.53 13.56 -6.42
N LEU A 108 9.50 14.90 -6.55
CA LEU A 108 10.40 15.65 -7.43
C LEU A 108 11.86 15.60 -6.98
N TYR A 109 12.13 15.35 -5.70
CA TYR A 109 13.47 15.27 -5.12
C TYR A 109 14.03 13.84 -5.05
N LEU A 110 13.42 12.85 -5.72
CA LEU A 110 14.09 11.56 -5.91
C LEU A 110 15.23 11.74 -6.94
N PRO A 111 16.50 11.46 -6.58
CA PRO A 111 17.63 11.49 -7.51
C PRO A 111 17.53 10.39 -8.58
#